data_AF-A0A5K1BNY9-F1
#
_entry.id   AF-A0A5K1BNY9-F1
#
_cell.length_a   1.000
_cell.length_b   1.000
_cell.length_c   1.000
_cell.angle_alpha   90.00
_cell.angle_beta   90.00
_cell.angle_gamma   90.00
#
_symmetry.space_group_name_H-M   'P 1'
#
loop_
_entity.id
_entity.type
_entity.pdbx_description
1 polymer ?
#
loop_
_entity_poly.entity_id
_entity_poly.type
_entity_poly.pdbx_seq_one_letter_code
_entity_poly.pdbx_strand_id
1 'polypeptide(L)'
;WEGFAHVALYSWSRARTRAASDQFRCNKGKVHLMVLNFLHVSIRLVAHSNHSFRKACLVGAFSKPLELKYGDVAGNESVPMVLDQKAFFLQLIDTINDMCNFYDAFATVQSAVKENDSQSLEWMMWLQNLQAVDDMKGEKDWSNPLDIFKELVEVDKTPIAEIECEFLKVKSAFCKEVVFEDVTGKYKLLLGRYMTVRNYYTNGMLSLHHLA
;
A
#
# COMPACT_ATOMS: atom_id res chain seq x y z
N TRP A 1 7.15 5.68 5.13
CA TRP A 1 6.72 5.89 3.74
C TRP A 1 6.34 4.60 3.01
N GLU A 2 6.95 3.45 3.30
CA GLU A 2 6.55 2.17 2.70
C GLU A 2 5.03 1.90 2.74
N GLY A 3 4.42 1.96 3.94
CA GLY A 3 2.97 1.79 4.05
C GLY A 3 2.17 2.80 3.22
N PHE A 4 2.66 4.05 3.11
CA PHE A 4 2.03 5.09 2.27
C PHE A 4 2.11 4.74 0.78
N ALA A 5 3.24 4.19 0.31
CA ALA A 5 3.39 3.72 -1.07
C ALA A 5 2.44 2.56 -1.40
N HIS A 6 2.25 1.62 -0.48
CA HIS A 6 1.27 0.54 -0.66
C HIS A 6 -0.18 1.07 -0.66
N VAL A 7 -0.52 2.04 0.20
CA VAL A 7 -1.82 2.72 0.16
C VAL A 7 -1.99 3.47 -1.16
N ALA A 8 -0.91 4.05 -1.70
CA ALA A 8 -0.92 4.75 -2.97
C ALA A 8 -1.26 3.80 -4.12
N LEU A 9 -0.58 2.65 -4.20
CA LEU A 9 -0.84 1.62 -5.20
C LEU A 9 -2.28 1.09 -5.11
N TYR A 10 -2.75 0.84 -3.88
CA TYR A 10 -4.13 0.42 -3.66
C TYR A 10 -5.14 1.50 -4.11
N SER A 11 -4.92 2.75 -3.72
CA SER A 11 -5.85 3.85 -4.03
C SER A 11 -5.94 4.09 -5.55
N TRP A 12 -4.79 4.12 -6.23
CA TRP A 12 -4.71 4.28 -7.68
C TRP A 12 -5.38 3.13 -8.43
N SER A 13 -5.10 1.87 -8.08
CA SER A 13 -5.70 0.71 -8.74
C SER A 13 -7.22 0.65 -8.57
N ARG A 14 -7.72 1.06 -7.39
CA ARG A 14 -9.17 1.16 -7.13
C ARG A 14 -9.83 2.28 -7.92
N ALA A 15 -9.20 3.45 -8.02
CA ALA A 15 -9.73 4.56 -8.84
C ALA A 15 -9.91 4.13 -10.30
N ARG A 16 -8.93 3.42 -10.87
CA ARG A 16 -9.03 2.86 -12.23
C ARG A 16 -10.10 1.80 -12.38
N THR A 17 -10.22 0.89 -11.41
CA THR A 17 -11.26 -0.15 -11.42
C THR A 17 -12.67 0.46 -11.39
N ARG A 18 -12.89 1.56 -10.66
CA ARG A 18 -14.18 2.27 -10.63
C ARG A 18 -14.50 3.05 -11.91
N ALA A 19 -13.46 3.55 -12.59
CA ALA A 19 -13.60 4.31 -13.83
C ALA A 19 -13.78 3.41 -15.07
N ALA A 20 -13.35 2.15 -15.02
CA ALA A 20 -13.51 1.21 -16.12
C ALA A 20 -14.93 0.61 -16.14
N SER A 21 -15.60 0.63 -17.30
CA SER A 21 -16.90 -0.07 -17.50
C SER A 21 -16.78 -1.59 -17.29
N ASP A 22 -17.90 -2.26 -16.97
CA ASP A 22 -18.00 -3.69 -16.64
C ASP A 22 -17.31 -4.67 -17.62
N GLN A 23 -17.01 -4.23 -18.85
CA GLN A 23 -16.32 -5.03 -19.88
C GLN A 23 -14.86 -5.39 -19.57
N PHE A 24 -14.17 -4.68 -18.67
CA PHE A 24 -12.77 -4.97 -18.31
C PHE A 24 -12.60 -6.13 -17.30
N ARG A 25 -13.70 -6.67 -16.77
CA ARG A 25 -13.68 -7.65 -15.67
C ARG A 25 -13.35 -9.09 -16.06
N CYS A 26 -13.41 -9.48 -17.35
CA CYS A 26 -13.19 -10.86 -17.76
C CYS A 26 -11.75 -11.09 -18.29
N ASN A 27 -11.03 -12.05 -17.68
CA ASN A 27 -9.63 -12.46 -17.89
C ASN A 27 -8.51 -11.42 -17.69
N LYS A 28 -8.63 -10.18 -18.19
CA LYS A 28 -7.65 -9.12 -17.87
C LYS A 28 -7.61 -8.80 -16.38
N GLY A 29 -8.72 -9.01 -15.68
CA GLY A 29 -8.80 -8.83 -14.23
C GLY A 29 -7.81 -9.71 -13.46
N LYS A 30 -7.59 -10.96 -13.87
CA LYS A 30 -6.72 -11.88 -13.11
C LYS A 30 -5.24 -11.51 -13.23
N VAL A 31 -4.75 -11.34 -14.46
CA VAL A 31 -3.35 -10.93 -14.71
C VAL A 31 -3.07 -9.55 -14.09
N HIS A 32 -4.02 -8.62 -14.19
CA HIS A 32 -3.88 -7.31 -13.55
C HIS A 32 -3.78 -7.42 -12.02
N LEU A 33 -4.62 -8.24 -11.39
CA LEU A 33 -4.57 -8.50 -9.95
C LEU A 33 -3.28 -9.19 -9.51
N MET A 34 -2.71 -10.08 -10.33
CA MET A 34 -1.39 -10.69 -10.10
C MET A 34 -0.29 -9.63 -10.10
N VAL A 35 -0.30 -8.78 -11.13
CA VAL A 35 0.67 -7.72 -11.31
C VAL A 35 0.65 -6.73 -10.14
N LEU A 36 -0.54 -6.34 -9.66
CA LEU A 36 -0.65 -5.49 -8.47
C LEU A 36 0.00 -6.13 -7.24
N ASN A 37 -0.21 -7.44 -7.05
CA ASN A 37 0.42 -8.18 -5.95
C ASN A 37 1.95 -8.21 -6.08
N PHE A 38 2.49 -8.48 -7.28
CA PHE A 38 3.93 -8.42 -7.53
C PHE A 38 4.50 -7.01 -7.33
N LEU A 39 3.73 -5.96 -7.66
CA LEU A 39 4.18 -4.60 -7.44
C LEU A 39 4.21 -4.24 -5.95
N HIS A 40 3.27 -4.74 -5.14
CA HIS A 40 3.39 -4.66 -3.69
C HIS A 40 4.66 -5.35 -3.19
N VAL A 41 4.96 -6.57 -3.64
CA VAL A 41 6.20 -7.27 -3.26
C VAL A 41 7.44 -6.47 -3.69
N SER A 42 7.46 -5.96 -4.91
CA SER A 42 8.58 -5.18 -5.44
C SER A 42 8.80 -3.88 -4.66
N ILE A 43 7.73 -3.17 -4.27
CA ILE A 43 7.82 -1.99 -3.40
C ILE A 43 8.41 -2.36 -2.03
N ARG A 44 8.02 -3.51 -1.46
CA ARG A 44 8.57 -3.99 -0.18
C ARG A 44 10.08 -4.25 -0.29
N LEU A 45 10.53 -4.87 -1.38
CA LEU A 45 11.96 -5.13 -1.63
C LEU A 45 12.76 -3.83 -1.75
N VAL A 46 12.25 -2.86 -2.51
CA VAL A 46 12.86 -1.52 -2.62
C VAL A 46 12.88 -0.80 -1.26
N ALA A 47 11.80 -0.89 -0.49
CA ALA A 47 11.73 -0.29 0.84
C ALA A 47 12.70 -0.94 1.84
N HIS A 48 13.00 -2.23 1.68
CA HIS A 48 13.98 -2.93 2.49
C HIS A 48 15.40 -2.39 2.22
N SER A 49 15.76 -2.17 0.96
CA SER A 49 17.09 -1.67 0.58
C SER A 49 17.24 -0.14 0.71
N ASN A 50 16.13 0.61 0.70
CA ASN A 50 16.15 2.07 0.70
C ASN A 50 15.64 2.68 2.01
N HIS A 51 16.55 3.33 2.75
CA HIS A 51 16.26 3.96 4.05
C HIS A 51 15.21 5.09 3.98
N SER A 52 15.02 5.72 2.82
CA SER A 52 14.00 6.76 2.62
C SER A 52 12.58 6.25 2.88
N PHE A 53 12.31 4.97 2.60
CA PHE A 53 11.00 4.36 2.82
C PHE A 53 10.68 4.13 4.31
N ARG A 54 11.72 3.98 5.14
CA ARG A 54 11.62 3.67 6.56
C ARG A 54 11.23 4.89 7.43
N LYS A 55 11.27 6.10 6.88
CA LYS A 55 10.87 7.33 7.60
C LYS A 55 9.34 7.37 7.76
N ALA A 56 8.78 6.72 8.79
CA ALA A 56 7.34 6.68 9.05
C ALA A 56 6.81 7.94 9.74
N CYS A 57 7.63 8.59 10.58
CA CYS A 57 7.23 9.73 11.41
C CYS A 57 6.78 10.96 10.61
N LEU A 58 7.34 11.18 9.42
CA LEU A 58 6.97 12.30 8.55
C LEU A 58 5.53 12.18 8.02
N VAL A 59 5.04 10.95 7.87
CA VAL A 59 3.68 10.68 7.37
C VAL A 59 2.65 10.77 8.51
N GLY A 60 3.02 10.39 9.74
CA GLY A 60 2.16 10.61 10.91
C GLY A 60 1.93 12.09 11.27
N ALA A 61 2.77 13.00 10.78
CA ALA A 61 2.54 14.43 10.95
C ALA A 61 1.30 14.94 10.17
N PHE A 62 0.80 14.18 9.17
CA PHE A 62 -0.41 14.51 8.43
C PHE A 62 -1.70 14.46 9.28
N SER A 63 -1.69 13.70 10.38
CA SER A 63 -2.90 13.32 11.14
C SER A 63 -3.22 14.22 12.33
N LYS A 64 -2.40 15.23 12.66
CA LYS A 64 -2.89 16.25 13.58
C LYS A 64 -3.91 17.11 12.82
N PRO A 65 -5.18 17.18 13.27
CA PRO A 65 -5.95 18.36 12.95
C PRO A 65 -5.15 19.53 13.54
N LEU A 66 -4.71 20.46 12.71
CA LEU A 66 -4.66 21.83 13.19
C LEU A 66 -6.11 22.14 13.52
N GLU A 67 -6.52 21.90 14.77
CA GLU A 67 -7.65 22.59 15.37
C GLU A 67 -7.27 24.07 15.34
N LEU A 68 -7.47 24.69 14.19
CA LEU A 68 -7.69 26.12 14.07
C LEU A 68 -8.99 26.37 14.82
N LYS A 69 -8.87 26.54 16.14
CA LYS A 69 -9.84 27.30 16.90
C LYS A 69 -9.95 28.63 16.16
N TYR A 70 -11.14 28.90 15.64
CA TYR A 70 -11.50 30.15 15.02
C TYR A 70 -10.96 31.31 15.85
N GLY A 71 -10.05 32.08 15.26
CA GLY A 71 -9.49 33.28 15.88
C GLY A 71 -8.03 33.16 16.28
N ASP A 72 -7.12 32.98 15.32
CA ASP A 72 -5.95 33.84 15.32
C ASP A 72 -5.43 34.05 13.89
N VAL A 73 -5.12 35.31 13.58
CA VAL A 73 -4.76 35.79 12.25
C VAL A 73 -3.24 35.74 12.10
N ALA A 74 -2.74 35.01 11.10
CA ALA A 74 -1.62 35.36 10.21
C ALA A 74 -0.77 34.15 9.76
N GLY A 75 -0.82 33.86 8.46
CA GLY A 75 0.37 33.60 7.63
C GLY A 75 1.29 32.39 7.88
N ASN A 76 1.25 31.44 6.94
CA ASN A 76 2.44 30.83 6.31
C ASN A 76 3.28 29.70 6.97
N GLU A 77 2.83 28.99 8.01
CA GLU A 77 3.66 27.88 8.56
C GLU A 77 3.32 26.46 8.06
N SER A 78 2.13 26.21 7.48
CA SER A 78 1.71 24.85 7.06
C SER A 78 2.05 24.48 5.61
N VAL A 79 2.33 25.46 4.75
CA VAL A 79 2.57 25.27 3.31
C VAL A 79 3.96 24.68 2.99
N PRO A 80 5.07 25.12 3.63
CA PRO A 80 6.40 24.60 3.32
C PRO A 80 6.52 23.10 3.60
N MET A 81 5.98 22.64 4.74
CA MET A 81 6.06 21.25 5.16
C MET A 81 5.29 20.29 4.24
N VAL A 82 4.13 20.72 3.72
CA VAL A 82 3.33 19.92 2.77
C VAL A 82 3.99 19.86 1.40
N LEU A 83 4.60 20.97 0.94
CA LEU A 83 5.35 21.00 -0.32
C LEU A 83 6.57 20.07 -0.27
N ASP A 84 7.29 20.05 0.85
CA ASP A 84 8.44 19.17 1.06
C ASP A 84 8.04 17.69 1.06
N GLN A 85 6.87 17.38 1.61
CA GLN A 85 6.33 16.01 1.63
C GLN A 85 5.83 15.55 0.26
N LYS A 86 5.18 16.42 -0.51
CA LYS A 86 4.77 16.11 -1.87
C LYS A 86 5.98 15.90 -2.78
N ALA A 87 7.00 16.75 -2.67
CA ALA A 87 8.26 16.57 -3.37
C ALA A 87 8.93 15.25 -3.00
N PHE A 88 8.96 14.91 -1.70
CA PHE A 88 9.49 13.62 -1.25
C PHE A 88 8.67 12.43 -1.74
N PHE A 89 7.34 12.54 -1.77
CA PHE A 89 6.49 11.51 -2.34
C PHE A 89 6.81 11.28 -3.82
N LEU A 90 6.96 12.34 -4.62
CA LEU A 90 7.36 12.21 -6.02
C LEU A 90 8.71 11.51 -6.17
N GLN A 91 9.70 11.86 -5.33
CA GLN A 91 11.00 11.16 -5.31
C GLN A 91 10.86 9.66 -4.99
N LEU A 92 9.95 9.29 -4.09
CA LEU A 92 9.67 7.87 -3.80
C LEU A 92 9.01 7.18 -4.99
N ILE A 93 8.11 7.85 -5.69
CA ILE A 93 7.48 7.33 -6.90
C ILE A 93 8.51 7.13 -8.02
N ASP A 94 9.41 8.09 -8.22
CA ASP A 94 10.53 7.94 -9.15
C ASP A 94 11.42 6.76 -8.75
N THR A 95 11.73 6.63 -7.45
CA THR A 95 12.49 5.49 -6.93
C THR A 95 11.78 4.15 -7.19
N ILE A 96 10.46 4.08 -7.01
CA ILE A 96 9.66 2.88 -7.33
C ILE A 96 9.74 2.59 -8.82
N ASN A 97 9.56 3.60 -9.66
CA ASN A 97 9.61 3.44 -11.11
C ASN A 97 10.96 2.87 -11.57
N ASP A 98 12.04 3.36 -11.00
CA ASP A 98 13.40 2.99 -11.39
C ASP A 98 13.84 1.65 -10.79
N MET A 99 13.50 1.38 -9.53
CA MET A 99 14.04 0.24 -8.79
C MET A 99 13.12 -0.98 -8.72
N CYS A 100 11.79 -0.84 -8.84
CA CYS A 100 10.91 -2.00 -8.76
C CYS A 100 11.12 -2.93 -9.97
N ASN A 101 11.60 -4.14 -9.67
CA ASN A 101 11.90 -5.20 -10.62
C ASN A 101 10.90 -6.36 -10.48
N PHE A 102 10.43 -6.88 -11.63
CA PHE A 102 9.49 -7.99 -11.69
C PHE A 102 10.15 -9.31 -11.28
N TYR A 103 11.33 -9.62 -11.81
CA TYR A 103 12.01 -10.89 -11.56
C TYR A 103 12.42 -11.05 -10.09
N ASP A 104 12.84 -9.97 -9.42
CA ASP A 104 13.14 -10.02 -7.98
C ASP A 104 11.88 -10.32 -7.16
N ALA A 105 10.76 -9.68 -7.49
CA ALA A 105 9.48 -9.93 -6.85
C ALA A 105 8.97 -11.36 -7.12
N PHE A 106 9.08 -11.81 -8.37
CA PHE A 106 8.69 -13.15 -8.78
C PHE A 106 9.54 -14.23 -8.10
N ALA A 107 10.86 -14.07 -8.06
CA ALA A 107 11.77 -15.00 -7.38
C ALA A 107 11.45 -15.09 -5.88
N THR A 108 11.19 -13.95 -5.23
CA THR A 108 10.80 -13.90 -3.82
C THR A 108 9.53 -14.70 -3.56
N VAL A 109 8.49 -14.46 -4.36
CA VAL A 109 7.21 -15.17 -4.25
C VAL A 109 7.38 -16.66 -4.58
N GLN A 110 8.16 -16.98 -5.61
CA GLN A 110 8.38 -18.36 -6.02
C GLN A 110 9.12 -19.16 -4.93
N SER A 111 10.10 -18.57 -4.25
CA SER A 111 10.77 -19.22 -3.11
C SER A 111 9.76 -19.49 -1.99
N ALA A 112 8.97 -18.47 -1.60
CA ALA A 112 7.96 -18.58 -0.56
C ALA A 112 6.94 -19.70 -0.86
N VAL A 113 6.47 -19.79 -2.11
CA VAL A 113 5.55 -20.84 -2.58
C VAL A 113 6.21 -22.22 -2.51
N LYS A 114 7.41 -22.37 -3.08
CA LYS A 114 8.15 -23.66 -3.10
C LYS A 114 8.47 -24.18 -1.71
N GLU A 115 8.86 -23.28 -0.81
CA GLU A 115 9.22 -23.61 0.58
C GLU A 115 8.00 -23.69 1.50
N ASN A 116 6.81 -23.35 0.99
CA ASN A 116 5.59 -23.21 1.78
C ASN A 116 5.78 -22.27 2.99
N ASP A 117 6.59 -21.22 2.82
CA ASP A 117 6.92 -20.25 3.84
C ASP A 117 5.93 -19.08 3.83
N SER A 118 4.89 -19.19 4.66
CA SER A 118 3.91 -18.12 4.85
C SER A 118 4.49 -16.87 5.52
N GLN A 119 5.53 -17.02 6.36
CA GLN A 119 6.08 -15.93 7.17
C GLN A 119 6.73 -14.85 6.30
N SER A 120 7.37 -15.25 5.20
CA SER A 120 7.94 -14.32 4.22
C SER A 120 6.91 -13.35 3.62
N LEU A 121 5.61 -13.68 3.66
CA LEU A 121 4.51 -12.92 3.08
C LEU A 121 3.50 -12.38 4.10
N GLU A 122 3.65 -12.69 5.40
CA GLU A 122 2.74 -12.24 6.47
C GLU A 122 2.58 -10.71 6.51
N TRP A 123 3.61 -9.97 6.12
CA TRP A 123 3.52 -8.52 6.00
C TRP A 123 2.40 -8.08 5.05
N MET A 124 1.99 -8.87 4.07
CA MET A 124 0.89 -8.50 3.17
C MET A 124 -0.49 -8.59 3.83
N MET A 125 -0.62 -9.25 4.98
CA MET A 125 -1.90 -9.36 5.69
C MET A 125 -2.47 -7.98 6.05
N TRP A 126 -1.63 -6.97 6.31
CA TRP A 126 -2.14 -5.64 6.63
C TRP A 126 -2.89 -4.99 5.46
N LEU A 127 -2.68 -5.43 4.22
CA LEU A 127 -3.41 -4.94 3.04
C LEU A 127 -4.92 -5.20 3.13
N GLN A 128 -5.36 -6.17 3.94
CA GLN A 128 -6.78 -6.39 4.23
C GLN A 128 -7.45 -5.16 4.86
N ASN A 129 -6.70 -4.38 5.64
CA ASN A 129 -7.21 -3.17 6.28
C ASN A 129 -7.56 -2.09 5.25
N LEU A 130 -6.96 -2.13 4.06
CA LEU A 130 -7.28 -1.22 2.96
C LEU A 130 -8.66 -1.54 2.35
N GLN A 131 -9.03 -2.82 2.27
CA GLN A 131 -10.37 -3.22 1.83
C GLN A 131 -11.43 -2.83 2.86
N ALA A 132 -11.12 -3.01 4.15
CA ALA A 132 -12.01 -2.61 5.24
C ALA A 132 -12.22 -1.09 5.30
N VAL A 133 -11.29 -0.29 4.77
CA VAL A 133 -11.44 1.18 4.65
C VAL A 133 -12.44 1.55 3.56
N ASP A 134 -12.54 0.74 2.49
CA ASP A 134 -13.47 0.94 1.37
C ASP A 134 -14.85 0.26 1.60
N ASP A 135 -15.13 -0.26 2.81
CA ASP A 135 -16.33 -1.05 3.17
C ASP A 135 -16.63 -2.24 2.23
N MET A 136 -15.58 -2.78 1.61
CA MET A 136 -15.68 -3.90 0.68
C MET A 136 -15.50 -5.22 1.44
N LYS A 137 -16.59 -5.99 1.59
CA LYS A 137 -16.51 -7.38 2.05
C LYS A 137 -16.24 -8.32 0.87
N GLY A 138 -15.16 -9.09 0.93
CA GLY A 138 -15.03 -10.35 0.17
C GLY A 138 -14.31 -10.31 -1.18
N GLU A 139 -13.51 -9.27 -1.51
CA GLU A 139 -12.87 -9.19 -2.84
C GLU A 139 -11.57 -10.01 -2.96
N LYS A 140 -10.78 -10.13 -1.87
CA LYS A 140 -9.64 -11.06 -1.75
C LYS A 140 -9.41 -11.37 -0.27
N ASP A 141 -9.25 -12.66 0.06
CA ASP A 141 -8.87 -13.07 1.41
C ASP A 141 -7.35 -12.93 1.60
N TRP A 142 -6.95 -11.81 2.19
CA TRP A 142 -5.56 -11.56 2.57
C TRP A 142 -5.17 -12.20 3.91
N SER A 143 -6.04 -13.00 4.53
CA SER A 143 -5.70 -13.77 5.73
C SER A 143 -4.60 -14.81 5.45
N ASN A 144 -4.51 -15.28 4.21
CA ASN A 144 -3.42 -16.11 3.74
C ASN A 144 -2.84 -15.62 2.40
N PRO A 145 -1.89 -14.66 2.43
CA PRO A 145 -1.26 -14.16 1.22
C PRO A 145 -0.58 -15.26 0.38
N LEU A 146 -0.05 -16.31 1.02
CA LEU A 146 0.63 -17.40 0.33
C LEU A 146 -0.31 -18.15 -0.61
N ASP A 147 -1.56 -18.41 -0.20
CA ASP A 147 -2.55 -19.10 -1.04
C ASP A 147 -2.90 -18.30 -2.29
N ILE A 148 -2.97 -16.96 -2.16
CA ILE A 148 -3.14 -16.08 -3.30
C ILE A 148 -2.01 -16.34 -4.30
N PHE A 149 -0.75 -16.35 -3.86
CA PHE A 149 0.40 -16.55 -4.74
C PHE A 149 0.57 -17.98 -5.25
N LYS A 150 0.15 -19.01 -4.52
CA LYS A 150 0.09 -20.39 -5.03
C LYS A 150 -0.81 -20.49 -6.24
N GLU A 151 -1.99 -19.85 -6.18
CA GLU A 151 -2.87 -19.76 -7.36
C GLU A 151 -2.16 -19.08 -8.54
N LEU A 152 -1.33 -18.06 -8.26
CA LEU A 152 -0.62 -17.32 -9.30
C LEU A 152 0.55 -18.10 -9.91
N VAL A 153 1.30 -18.85 -9.10
CA VAL A 153 2.56 -19.50 -9.50
C VAL A 153 2.34 -20.94 -9.99
N GLU A 154 1.41 -21.67 -9.38
CA GLU A 154 1.23 -23.12 -9.62
C GLU A 154 0.04 -23.42 -10.55
N VAL A 155 -1.02 -22.61 -10.49
CA VAL A 155 -2.28 -22.86 -11.21
C VAL A 155 -2.37 -22.05 -12.51
N ASP A 156 -1.86 -20.82 -12.50
CA ASP A 156 -1.93 -19.96 -13.67
C ASP A 156 -0.91 -20.35 -14.76
N LYS A 157 -1.39 -20.49 -15.99
CA LYS A 157 -0.57 -20.86 -17.16
C LYS A 157 -0.22 -19.66 -18.04
N THR A 158 -0.53 -18.44 -17.59
CA THR A 158 -0.16 -17.22 -18.30
C THR A 158 1.35 -17.17 -18.48
N PRO A 159 1.88 -16.96 -19.70
CA PRO A 159 3.32 -16.87 -19.93
C PRO A 159 3.95 -15.79 -19.04
N ILE A 160 5.07 -16.11 -18.40
CA ILE A 160 5.78 -15.16 -17.51
C ILE A 160 6.09 -13.84 -18.22
N ALA A 161 6.45 -13.89 -19.50
CA ALA A 161 6.71 -12.70 -20.32
C ALA A 161 5.47 -11.80 -20.49
N GLU A 162 4.26 -12.37 -20.51
CA GLU A 162 3.01 -11.60 -20.57
C GLU A 162 2.75 -10.90 -19.23
N ILE A 163 2.98 -11.59 -18.11
CA ILE A 163 2.88 -11.02 -16.76
C ILE A 163 3.91 -9.90 -16.58
N GLU A 164 5.15 -10.11 -17.03
CA GLU A 164 6.21 -9.08 -16.98
C GLU A 164 5.81 -7.85 -17.82
N CYS A 165 5.32 -8.07 -19.04
CA CYS A 165 4.89 -6.98 -19.92
C CYS A 165 3.78 -6.14 -19.25
N GLU A 166 2.79 -6.82 -18.64
CA GLU A 166 1.74 -6.14 -17.90
C GLU A 166 2.26 -5.46 -16.62
N PHE A 167 3.22 -6.07 -15.92
CA PHE A 167 3.90 -5.46 -14.78
C PHE A 167 4.55 -4.13 -15.13
N LEU A 168 5.30 -4.08 -16.23
CA LEU A 168 5.97 -2.85 -16.68
C LEU A 168 4.95 -1.77 -17.05
N LYS A 169 3.84 -2.15 -17.71
CA LYS A 169 2.75 -1.22 -18.05
C LYS A 169 2.07 -0.65 -16.80
N VAL A 170 1.67 -1.53 -15.87
CA VAL A 170 0.99 -1.13 -14.63
C VAL A 170 1.90 -0.29 -13.76
N LYS A 171 3.18 -0.68 -13.60
CA LYS A 171 4.18 0.11 -12.87
C LYS A 171 4.33 1.50 -13.48
N SER A 172 4.53 1.60 -14.80
CA SER A 172 4.71 2.88 -15.47
C SER A 172 3.46 3.76 -15.35
N ALA A 173 2.27 3.19 -15.50
CA ALA A 173 1.01 3.90 -15.33
C ALA A 173 0.83 4.39 -13.89
N PHE A 174 1.05 3.53 -12.90
CA PHE A 174 1.01 3.88 -11.49
C PHE A 174 1.92 5.07 -11.18
N CYS A 175 3.19 5.00 -11.60
CA CYS A 175 4.16 6.05 -11.26
C CYS A 175 3.88 7.39 -11.96
N LYS A 176 3.19 7.38 -13.11
CA LYS A 176 2.80 8.61 -13.82
C LYS A 176 1.51 9.23 -13.31
N GLU A 177 0.57 8.39 -12.85
CA GLU A 177 -0.81 8.80 -12.60
C GLU A 177 -1.13 8.96 -11.10
N VAL A 178 -0.30 8.43 -10.20
CA VAL A 178 -0.59 8.50 -8.76
C VAL A 178 -0.47 9.93 -8.23
N VAL A 179 -1.51 10.38 -7.53
CA VAL A 179 -1.60 11.74 -6.98
C VAL A 179 -1.51 11.69 -5.46
N PHE A 180 -0.63 12.50 -4.87
CA PHE A 180 -0.36 12.53 -3.43
C PHE A 180 -1.61 12.80 -2.58
N GLU A 181 -2.45 13.72 -3.04
CA GLU A 181 -3.67 14.13 -2.35
C GLU A 181 -4.69 12.98 -2.23
N ASP A 182 -4.81 12.14 -3.27
CA ASP A 182 -5.73 10.99 -3.30
C ASP A 182 -5.34 9.91 -2.28
N VAL A 183 -4.04 9.75 -2.04
CA VAL A 183 -3.50 8.78 -1.06
C VAL A 183 -3.71 9.29 0.36
N THR A 184 -3.57 10.59 0.56
CA THR A 184 -3.55 11.24 1.88
C THR A 184 -4.86 11.00 2.63
N GLY A 185 -6.01 11.11 1.96
CA GLY A 185 -7.32 10.87 2.57
C GLY A 185 -7.46 9.45 3.12
N LYS A 186 -7.16 8.43 2.29
CA LYS A 186 -7.22 7.02 2.72
C LYS A 186 -6.21 6.69 3.81
N TYR A 187 -5.00 7.22 3.69
CA TYR A 187 -3.96 6.99 4.69
C TYR A 187 -4.34 7.56 6.06
N LYS A 188 -4.93 8.77 6.11
CA LYS A 188 -5.43 9.37 7.36
C LYS A 188 -6.50 8.50 8.02
N LEU A 189 -7.44 7.95 7.24
CA LEU A 189 -8.47 7.07 7.76
C LEU A 189 -7.88 5.78 8.34
N LEU A 190 -6.94 5.15 7.63
CA LEU A 190 -6.24 3.97 8.10
C LEU A 190 -5.47 4.25 9.40
N LEU A 191 -4.70 5.35 9.42
CA LEU A 191 -3.93 5.76 10.60
C LEU A 191 -4.83 6.06 11.80
N GLY A 192 -5.98 6.72 11.58
CA GLY A 192 -6.99 6.95 12.61
C GLY A 192 -7.47 5.64 13.25
N ARG A 193 -7.79 4.62 12.44
CA ARG A 193 -8.19 3.29 12.96
C ARG A 193 -7.08 2.65 13.81
N TYR A 194 -5.84 2.68 13.34
CA TYR A 194 -4.70 2.17 14.12
C TYR A 194 -4.51 2.92 15.45
N MET A 195 -4.62 4.25 15.44
CA MET A 195 -4.52 5.06 16.65
C MET A 195 -5.65 4.75 17.64
N THR A 196 -6.87 4.57 17.16
CA THR A 196 -8.02 4.17 18.00
C THR A 196 -7.77 2.82 18.67
N VAL A 197 -7.36 1.79 17.91
CA VAL A 197 -7.07 0.46 18.47
C VAL A 197 -5.93 0.53 19.48
N ARG A 198 -4.87 1.28 19.16
CA ARG A 198 -3.74 1.51 20.08
C ARG A 198 -4.19 2.17 21.38
N ASN A 199 -5.04 3.20 21.30
CA ASN A 199 -5.57 3.89 22.49
C ASN A 199 -6.39 2.94 23.36
N TYR A 200 -7.25 2.11 22.78
CA TYR A 200 -8.00 1.10 23.55
C TYR A 200 -7.08 0.12 24.25
N TYR A 201 -6.05 -0.38 23.56
CA TYR A 201 -5.06 -1.27 24.17
C TYR A 201 -4.30 -0.58 25.31
N THR A 202 -3.80 0.64 25.09
CA THR A 202 -3.09 1.42 26.11
C THR A 202 -3.98 1.68 27.32
N ASN A 203 -5.22 2.12 27.12
CA ASN A 203 -6.16 2.37 28.22
C ASN A 203 -6.55 1.08 28.96
N GLY A 204 -6.69 -0.03 28.25
CA GLY A 204 -6.92 -1.35 28.85
C GLY A 204 -5.74 -1.79 29.73
N MET A 205 -4.51 -1.67 29.22
CA MET A 205 -3.30 -1.99 29.97
C MET A 205 -3.13 -1.11 31.21
N LEU A 206 -3.40 0.21 31.10
CA LEU A 206 -3.37 1.12 32.24
C LEU A 206 -4.43 0.77 33.29
N SER A 207 -5.64 0.44 32.85
CA SER A 207 -6.72 0.01 33.77
C SER A 207 -6.35 -1.24 34.57
N LEU A 208 -5.65 -2.20 33.95
CA LEU A 208 -5.15 -3.40 34.64
C LEU A 208 -4.09 -3.08 35.69
N HIS A 209 -3.20 -2.12 35.41
CA HIS A 209 -2.20 -1.66 36.37
C HIS A 209 -2.79 -0.94 37.58
N HIS A 210 -3.93 -0.27 37.43
CA HIS A 210 -4.62 0.40 38.54
C HIS A 210 -5.45 -0.55 39.42
N LEU A 211 -5.65 -1.80 38.98
CA LEU A 211 -6.38 -2.85 39.71
C LEU A 211 -5.45 -3.84 40.44
N ALA A 212 -4.13 -3.74 40.23
CA ALA A 212 -3.09 -4.55 40.86
C ALA A 212 -2.41 -3.77 41.99
#